data_AF-A0A959GI15-F1
#
_entry.id   AF-A0A959GI15-F1
#
_cell.length_a   1.000
_cell.length_b   1.000
_cell.length_c   1.000
_cell.angle_alpha   90.00
_cell.angle_beta   90.00
_cell.angle_gamma   90.00
#
_symmetry.space_group_name_H-M   'P 1'
#
loop_
_entity.id
_entity.type
_entity.pdbx_description
1 polymer ?
#
loop_
_entity_poly.entity_id
_entity_poly.type
_entity_poly.pdbx_seq_one_letter_code
_entity_poly.pdbx_strand_id
1 'polypeptide(L)'
;MISRTRMKKDLIGQSVLISGVALTGLSGFPAAWFIGLLSLLGLWQGASALQLALAYEYQERYPFLWLFLGLLLALPLGIWLLGAWTVLPIALGLTAYFVVTIRDTLYVLQRPRSFWDL
;
A
#
# COMPACT_ATOMS: atom_id res chain seq x y z
N MET A 1 2.41 18.40 -9.84
CA MET A 1 1.56 18.36 -8.63
C MET A 1 0.70 17.09 -8.66
N ILE A 2 0.29 16.50 -7.53
CA ILE A 2 -0.44 15.22 -7.56
C ILE A 2 -1.88 15.42 -8.04
N SER A 3 -2.28 14.73 -9.11
CA SER A 3 -3.63 14.87 -9.69
C SER A 3 -4.71 14.11 -8.91
N ARG A 4 -5.95 14.61 -8.98
CA ARG A 4 -7.14 13.98 -8.37
C ARG A 4 -7.32 12.56 -8.84
N THR A 5 -7.22 12.40 -10.15
CA THR A 5 -7.48 11.14 -10.84
C THR A 5 -6.48 10.08 -10.43
N ARG A 6 -5.21 10.47 -10.25
CA ARG A 6 -4.16 9.58 -9.76
C ARG A 6 -4.48 9.07 -8.34
N MET A 7 -4.81 9.96 -7.41
CA MET A 7 -5.14 9.56 -6.03
C MET A 7 -6.40 8.70 -5.95
N LYS A 8 -7.43 9.02 -6.73
CA LYS A 8 -8.65 8.19 -6.81
C LYS A 8 -8.37 6.79 -7.33
N LYS A 9 -7.61 6.67 -8.43
CA LYS A 9 -7.24 5.37 -9.00
C LYS A 9 -6.43 4.53 -8.02
N ASP A 10 -5.48 5.16 -7.34
CA ASP A 10 -4.67 4.48 -6.32
C ASP A 10 -5.52 4.00 -5.14
N LEU A 11 -6.38 4.86 -4.60
CA LEU A 11 -7.27 4.52 -3.49
C LEU A 11 -8.25 3.40 -3.85
N ILE A 12 -8.85 3.45 -5.04
CA ILE A 12 -9.75 2.39 -5.53
C ILE A 12 -8.99 1.07 -5.66
N GLY A 13 -7.82 1.08 -6.31
CA GLY A 13 -6.99 -0.12 -6.48
C GLY A 13 -6.63 -0.76 -5.14
N GLN A 14 -6.16 0.03 -4.18
CA GLN A 14 -5.84 -0.45 -2.83
C GLN A 14 -7.08 -0.95 -2.09
N SER A 15 -8.22 -0.27 -2.20
CA SER A 15 -9.46 -0.70 -1.53
C SER A 15 -9.95 -2.06 -2.05
N VAL A 16 -9.88 -2.28 -3.36
CA VAL A 16 -10.23 -3.57 -3.99
C VAL A 16 -9.29 -4.67 -3.49
N LEU A 17 -7.97 -4.42 -3.48
CA LEU A 17 -6.99 -5.40 -3.03
C LEU A 17 -7.14 -5.72 -1.54
N ILE A 18 -7.32 -4.72 -0.68
CA ILE A 18 -7.57 -4.91 0.76
C ILE A 18 -8.84 -5.71 1.00
N SER A 19 -9.91 -5.41 0.28
CA SER A 19 -11.16 -6.16 0.37
C SER A 19 -10.95 -7.61 -0.05
N GLY A 20 -10.19 -7.86 -1.11
CA GLY A 20 -9.80 -9.21 -1.52
C GLY A 20 -8.98 -9.97 -0.47
N VAL A 21 -7.98 -9.30 0.13
CA VAL A 21 -7.18 -9.87 1.23
C VAL A 21 -8.07 -10.22 2.43
N ALA A 22 -8.97 -9.33 2.82
CA ALA A 22 -9.89 -9.56 3.93
C ALA A 22 -10.85 -10.74 3.64
N LEU A 23 -11.46 -10.77 2.46
CA LEU A 23 -12.38 -11.83 2.06
C LEU A 23 -11.68 -13.20 2.00
N THR A 24 -10.49 -13.26 1.40
CA THR A 24 -9.73 -14.52 1.31
C THR A 24 -9.25 -15.00 2.67
N GLY A 25 -8.83 -14.08 3.56
CA GLY A 25 -8.42 -14.41 4.93
C GLY A 25 -9.57 -14.91 5.81
N LEU A 26 -10.78 -14.39 5.63
CA LEU A 26 -11.96 -14.77 6.43
C LEU A 26 -12.70 -16.00 5.90
N SER A 27 -12.64 -16.29 4.60
CA SER A 27 -13.50 -17.29 3.96
C SER A 27 -12.86 -18.67 3.83
N GLY A 28 -11.70 -18.91 4.45
CA GLY A 28 -11.01 -20.20 4.39
C GLY A 28 -10.48 -20.58 3.00
N PHE A 29 -10.29 -19.60 2.11
CA PHE A 29 -9.66 -19.84 0.81
C PHE A 29 -8.23 -20.37 0.99
N PRO A 30 -7.67 -21.08 -0.01
CA PRO A 30 -6.29 -21.54 0.05
C PRO A 30 -5.33 -20.40 0.38
N ALA A 31 -4.40 -20.65 1.31
CA ALA A 31 -3.45 -19.64 1.79
C ALA A 31 -2.64 -18.97 0.65
N ALA A 32 -2.40 -19.69 -0.45
CA ALA A 32 -1.76 -19.16 -1.64
C ALA A 32 -2.49 -17.94 -2.23
N TRP A 33 -3.82 -17.90 -2.21
CA TRP A 33 -4.60 -16.76 -2.70
C TRP A 33 -4.46 -15.55 -1.78
N PHE A 34 -4.53 -15.77 -0.46
CA PHE A 34 -4.31 -14.72 0.53
C PHE A 34 -2.91 -14.11 0.38
N ILE A 35 -1.87 -14.97 0.30
CA ILE A 35 -0.48 -14.54 0.12
C ILE A 35 -0.29 -13.81 -1.22
N GLY A 36 -0.93 -14.31 -2.29
CA GLY A 36 -0.88 -13.69 -3.61
C GLY A 36 -1.48 -12.28 -3.62
N LEU A 37 -2.66 -12.10 -3.02
CA LEU A 37 -3.31 -10.79 -2.90
C LEU A 37 -2.55 -9.84 -1.99
N LEU A 38 -2.01 -10.34 -0.87
CA LEU A 38 -1.19 -9.56 0.04
C LEU A 38 0.10 -9.06 -0.64
N SER A 39 0.75 -9.94 -1.41
CA SER A 39 1.93 -9.60 -2.22
C SER A 39 1.59 -8.57 -3.28
N LEU A 40 0.47 -8.74 -3.99
CA LEU A 40 0.01 -7.79 -5.01
C LEU A 40 -0.30 -6.42 -4.40
N LEU A 41 -0.93 -6.37 -3.22
CA LEU A 41 -1.15 -5.14 -2.46
C LEU A 41 0.18 -4.47 -2.10
N GLY A 42 1.16 -5.22 -1.61
CA GLY A 42 2.49 -4.71 -1.31
C GLY A 42 3.22 -4.14 -2.52
N LEU A 43 3.18 -4.84 -3.66
CA LEU A 43 3.75 -4.35 -4.91
C LEU A 43 3.04 -3.09 -5.41
N TRP A 44 1.71 -3.06 -5.34
CA TRP A 44 0.92 -1.88 -5.73
C TRP A 44 1.28 -0.66 -4.86
N GLN A 45 1.29 -0.84 -3.54
CA GLN A 45 1.63 0.23 -2.61
C GLN A 45 3.08 0.68 -2.73
N GLY A 46 4.02 -0.24 -2.93
CA GLY A 46 5.43 0.08 -3.18
C GLY A 46 5.63 0.85 -4.47
N ALA A 47 5.00 0.42 -5.57
CA ALA A 47 5.04 1.13 -6.85
C ALA A 47 4.38 2.53 -6.72
N SER A 48 3.26 2.64 -6.00
CA SER A 48 2.61 3.92 -5.73
C SER A 48 3.52 4.85 -4.93
N ALA A 49 4.18 4.34 -3.89
CA ALA A 49 5.10 5.11 -3.05
C ALA A 49 6.30 5.60 -3.87
N LEU A 50 6.86 4.74 -4.71
CA LEU A 50 8.00 5.05 -5.56
C LEU A 50 7.62 6.13 -6.59
N GLN A 51 6.47 5.98 -7.23
CA GLN A 51 5.96 6.97 -8.17
C GLN A 51 5.75 8.33 -7.48
N LEU A 52 5.16 8.36 -6.29
CA LEU A 52 4.94 9.60 -5.53
C LEU A 52 6.26 10.25 -5.11
N ALA A 53 7.23 9.46 -4.66
CA ALA A 53 8.53 9.97 -4.26
C ALA A 53 9.31 10.55 -5.44
N LEU A 54 9.33 9.85 -6.59
CA LEU A 54 10.16 10.24 -7.73
C LEU A 54 9.50 11.27 -8.65
N ALA A 55 8.23 11.09 -9.00
CA ALA A 55 7.55 11.94 -9.99
C ALA A 55 6.94 13.21 -9.38
N TYR A 56 6.72 13.22 -8.06
CA TYR A 56 6.07 14.33 -7.36
C TYR A 56 6.87 14.85 -6.16
N GLU A 57 8.11 14.37 -5.98
CA GLU A 57 9.01 14.74 -4.89
C GLU A 57 8.35 14.65 -3.50
N TYR A 58 7.41 13.69 -3.34
CA TYR A 58 6.60 13.60 -2.14
C TYR A 58 7.37 12.92 -1.00
N GLN A 59 8.08 13.73 -0.22
CA GLN A 59 9.03 13.26 0.79
C GLN A 59 8.40 12.34 1.85
N GLU A 60 7.12 12.51 2.15
CA GLU A 60 6.40 11.67 3.12
C GLU A 60 6.32 10.19 2.69
N ARG A 61 6.64 9.83 1.43
CA ARG A 61 6.67 8.43 0.97
C ARG A 61 8.00 7.71 1.19
N TYR A 62 9.11 8.42 1.45
CA TYR A 62 10.40 7.76 1.70
C TYR A 62 10.39 6.78 2.89
N PRO A 63 9.78 7.10 4.06
CA PRO A 63 9.71 6.15 5.16
C PRO A 63 9.03 4.83 4.78
N PHE A 64 8.01 4.88 3.94
CA PHE A 64 7.30 3.69 3.46
C PHE A 64 8.13 2.88 2.47
N LEU A 65 8.93 3.52 1.63
CA LEU A 65 9.88 2.81 0.75
C LEU A 65 10.91 2.03 1.58
N TRP A 66 11.46 2.66 2.62
CA TRP A 66 12.37 1.99 3.56
C TRP A 66 11.69 0.87 4.32
N LEU A 67 10.45 1.09 4.78
CA LEU A 67 9.65 0.07 5.45
C LEU A 67 9.42 -1.15 4.54
N PHE A 68 8.97 -0.94 3.31
CA PHE A 68 8.70 -2.02 2.36
C PHE A 68 9.97 -2.75 1.96
N LEU A 69 11.07 -2.03 1.74
CA LEU A 69 12.37 -2.65 1.49
C LEU A 69 12.84 -3.48 2.69
N GLY A 70 12.71 -2.95 3.91
CA GLY A 70 13.05 -3.66 5.13
C GLY A 70 12.21 -4.93 5.32
N LEU A 71 10.89 -4.84 5.12
CA LEU A 71 9.99 -6.00 5.18
C LEU A 71 10.33 -7.05 4.12
N LEU A 72 10.66 -6.63 2.90
CA LEU A 72 11.06 -7.53 1.83
C LEU A 72 12.37 -8.26 2.15
N LEU A 73 13.38 -7.54 2.63
CA LEU A 73 14.68 -8.11 3.00
C LEU A 73 14.59 -9.00 4.25
N ALA A 74 13.72 -8.64 5.21
CA ALA A 74 13.49 -9.42 6.41
C ALA A 74 12.60 -10.64 6.18
N LEU A 75 11.91 -10.74 5.02
CA LEU A 75 10.93 -11.80 4.75
C LEU A 75 11.51 -13.22 4.93
N PRO A 76 12.70 -13.59 4.39
CA PRO A 76 13.23 -14.94 4.54
C PRO A 76 13.51 -15.29 6.01
N LEU A 77 14.09 -14.34 6.74
CA LEU A 77 14.39 -14.51 8.17
C LEU A 77 13.11 -14.55 9.00
N GLY A 78 12.13 -13.71 8.67
CA GLY A 78 10.82 -13.68 9.30
C GLY A 78 10.11 -15.02 9.13
N ILE A 79 10.04 -15.56 7.91
CA ILE A 79 9.43 -16.86 7.65
C ILE A 79 10.13 -17.95 8.47
N TRP A 80 11.46 -17.92 8.56
CA TRP A 80 12.23 -18.90 9.32
C TRP A 80 12.00 -18.81 10.83
N LEU A 81 11.90 -17.60 11.40
CA LEU A 81 11.76 -17.37 12.85
C LEU A 81 10.30 -17.41 13.34
N LEU A 82 9.39 -16.80 12.58
CA LEU A 82 8.03 -16.48 13.00
C LEU A 82 6.97 -17.30 12.23
N GLY A 83 7.36 -17.97 11.14
CA GLY A 83 6.45 -18.74 10.30
C GLY A 83 5.28 -17.86 9.81
N ALA A 84 4.05 -18.32 10.06
CA ALA A 84 2.83 -17.61 9.69
C ALA A 84 2.69 -16.22 10.35
N TRP A 85 3.31 -16.00 11.52
CA TRP A 85 3.24 -14.72 12.22
C TRP A 85 3.97 -13.59 11.48
N THR A 86 4.84 -13.91 10.51
CA THR A 86 5.50 -12.94 9.62
C THR A 86 4.49 -12.10 8.82
N VAL A 87 3.29 -12.61 8.60
CA VAL A 87 2.20 -11.88 7.92
C VAL A 87 1.78 -10.65 8.69
N LEU A 88 1.86 -10.69 10.03
CA LEU A 88 1.33 -9.63 10.90
C LEU A 88 2.06 -8.28 10.71
N PRO A 89 3.40 -8.18 10.79
CA PRO A 89 4.09 -6.93 10.52
C PRO A 89 3.90 -6.44 9.08
N ILE A 90 3.77 -7.35 8.10
CA ILE A 90 3.49 -6.99 6.70
C ILE A 90 2.11 -6.34 6.60
N ALA A 91 1.08 -7.00 7.12
CA ALA A 91 -0.29 -6.50 7.12
C ALA A 91 -0.38 -5.12 7.80
N LEU A 92 0.27 -4.95 8.96
CA LEU A 92 0.33 -3.66 9.67
C LEU A 92 0.99 -2.56 8.81
N GLY A 93 2.11 -2.85 8.14
CA GLY A 93 2.78 -1.90 7.25
C GLY A 93 1.90 -1.48 6.08
N LEU A 94 1.22 -2.45 5.44
CA LEU A 94 0.32 -2.19 4.32
C LEU A 94 -0.93 -1.41 4.75
N THR A 95 -1.49 -1.70 5.93
CA THR A 95 -2.60 -0.95 6.51
C THR A 95 -2.18 0.49 6.85
N ALA A 96 -1.01 0.69 7.45
CA ALA A 96 -0.49 2.02 7.74
C ALA A 96 -0.33 2.86 6.47
N TYR A 97 0.22 2.27 5.39
CA TYR A 97 0.32 2.94 4.10
C TYR A 97 -1.04 3.33 3.54
N PHE A 98 -2.02 2.43 3.61
CA PHE A 98 -3.38 2.69 3.12
C PHE A 98 -4.05 3.84 3.86
N VAL A 99 -3.90 3.93 5.18
CA VAL A 99 -4.42 5.05 5.99
C VAL A 99 -3.80 6.38 5.53
N VAL A 100 -2.49 6.40 5.26
CA VAL A 100 -1.84 7.59 4.70
C VAL A 100 -2.34 7.91 3.30
N THR A 101 -2.58 6.91 2.44
CA THR A 101 -3.20 7.14 1.13
C THR A 101 -4.62 7.71 1.23
N ILE A 102 -5.44 7.27 2.18
CA ILE A 102 -6.76 7.88 2.44
C ILE A 102 -6.58 9.35 2.83
N ARG A 103 -5.74 9.62 3.83
CA ARG A 103 -5.45 10.97 4.30
C ARG A 103 -5.05 11.88 3.14
N ASP A 104 -4.04 11.48 2.37
CA ASP A 104 -3.54 12.26 1.24
C ASP A 104 -4.59 12.46 0.15
N THR A 105 -5.43 11.44 -0.09
CA THR A 105 -6.54 11.56 -1.04
C THR A 105 -7.53 12.62 -0.58
N LEU A 106 -7.89 12.66 0.71
CA LEU A 106 -8.76 13.69 1.26
C LEU A 106 -8.16 15.09 1.14
N TYR A 107 -6.87 15.25 1.49
CA TYR A 107 -6.16 16.53 1.33
C TYR A 107 -6.14 17.00 -0.11
N VAL A 108 -5.86 16.09 -1.04
CA VAL A 108 -5.87 16.39 -2.47
C VAL A 108 -7.29 16.82 -2.86
N LEU A 109 -8.34 16.04 -2.54
CA LEU A 109 -9.75 16.33 -2.87
C LEU A 109 -10.29 17.67 -2.39
N GLN A 110 -9.73 18.23 -1.32
CA GLN A 110 -10.13 19.52 -0.75
C GLN A 110 -9.48 20.72 -1.45
N ARG A 111 -8.51 20.52 -2.36
CA ARG A 111 -7.80 21.62 -3.04
C ARG A 111 -8.73 22.38 -4.01
N PRO A 112 -8.58 23.72 -4.16
CA PRO A 112 -9.37 24.51 -5.11
C PRO A 112 -9.19 24.06 -6.57
N ARG A 113 -10.23 24.21 -7.41
CA ARG A 113 -10.26 23.72 -8.81
C ARG A 113 -9.13 24.24 -9.71
N SER A 114 -8.53 25.39 -9.39
CA SER A 114 -7.38 25.94 -10.11
C SER A 114 -6.07 25.14 -9.95
N PHE A 115 -5.99 24.26 -8.95
CA PHE A 115 -4.81 23.44 -8.65
C PHE A 115 -4.89 22.04 -9.24
N TRP A 116 -5.78 21.76 -10.19
CA TRP A 116 -5.98 20.39 -10.69
C TRP A 116 -5.46 20.15 -12.10
N ASP A 117 -5.26 21.21 -12.87
CA ASP A 117 -5.01 21.17 -14.31
C ASP A 117 -3.55 21.53 -14.68
N LEU A 118 -2.61 21.40 -13.73
CA LEU A 118 -1.16 21.52 -13.94
C LEU A 118 -0.47 20.15 -13.77
#